data_AF-A0A4R9H892-F1
#
_entry.id   AF-A0A4R9H892-F1
#
_cell.length_a   1.000
_cell.length_b   1.000
_cell.length_c   1.000
_cell.angle_alpha   90.00
_cell.angle_beta   90.00
_cell.angle_gamma   90.00
#
_symmetry.space_group_name_H-M   'P 1'
#
loop_
_entity.id
_entity.type
_entity.pdbx_description
1 polymer ?
#
loop_
_entity_poly.entity_id
_entity_poly.type
_entity_poly.pdbx_seq_one_letter_code
_entity_poly.pdbx_strand_id
1 'polypeptide(L)'
;MKYSFSLLFILILGCGVKPVPPPAGKFCEPMLKNTQCVYLDFRNAKAILEEKEYPMKSTSTLNFSYKVDEVFYEVEVLNENRVRITGTNGFQKTLLKLKDKDERKKEYAKLWKAIKDLF
;
A
#
# COMPACT_ATOMS: atom_id res chain seq x y z
N MET A 1 10.80 -50.41 -38.20
CA MET A 1 9.73 -49.59 -37.61
C MET A 1 10.37 -48.67 -36.58
N LYS A 2 10.47 -47.37 -36.85
CA LYS A 2 11.10 -46.38 -35.96
C LYS A 2 9.99 -45.57 -35.28
N TYR A 3 9.73 -45.86 -34.01
CA TYR A 3 8.78 -45.10 -33.20
C TYR A 3 9.45 -43.81 -32.75
N SER A 4 9.05 -42.68 -33.35
CA SER A 4 9.44 -41.35 -32.88
C SER A 4 8.46 -40.95 -31.78
N PHE A 5 8.90 -41.03 -30.53
CA PHE A 5 8.17 -40.52 -29.36
C PHE A 5 8.16 -39.00 -29.43
N SER A 6 7.05 -38.44 -29.90
CA SER A 6 6.77 -37.01 -29.86
C SER A 6 6.47 -36.60 -28.42
N LEU A 7 7.45 -35.97 -27.75
CA LEU A 7 7.24 -35.32 -26.44
C LEU A 7 6.33 -34.11 -26.64
N LEU A 8 5.07 -34.26 -26.24
CA LEU A 8 4.12 -33.16 -26.14
C LEU A 8 4.56 -32.26 -24.97
N PHE A 9 5.10 -31.09 -25.32
CA PHE A 9 5.41 -30.00 -24.39
C PHE A 9 4.11 -29.52 -23.73
N ILE A 10 3.87 -29.93 -22.49
CA ILE A 10 2.78 -29.38 -21.66
C ILE A 10 3.23 -27.98 -21.24
N LEU A 11 2.79 -26.97 -21.99
CA LEU A 11 2.90 -25.56 -21.62
C LEU A 11 1.99 -25.29 -20.43
N ILE A 12 2.57 -25.28 -19.23
CA ILE A 12 1.91 -24.88 -17.99
C ILE A 12 1.78 -23.34 -18.04
N LEU A 13 0.68 -22.85 -18.61
CA LEU A 13 0.27 -21.44 -18.49
C LEU A 13 -0.22 -21.20 -17.06
N GLY A 14 0.73 -21.05 -16.13
CA GLY A 14 0.48 -20.51 -14.80
C GLY A 14 0.17 -19.02 -14.91
N CYS A 15 -1.06 -18.66 -15.28
CA CYS A 15 -1.59 -17.31 -15.11
C CYS A 15 -1.83 -17.07 -13.61
N GLY A 16 -0.76 -16.87 -12.86
CA GLY A 16 -0.83 -16.36 -11.50
C GLY A 16 -1.24 -14.89 -11.55
N VAL A 17 -2.33 -14.53 -10.85
CA VAL A 17 -2.71 -13.12 -10.68
C VAL A 17 -1.55 -12.42 -9.98
N LYS A 18 -0.85 -11.52 -10.69
CA LYS A 18 0.25 -10.75 -10.09
C LYS A 18 -0.31 -9.92 -8.94
N PRO A 19 0.31 -9.95 -7.76
CA PRO A 19 -0.15 -9.19 -6.61
C PRO A 19 -0.14 -7.69 -6.96
N VAL A 20 -1.32 -7.07 -6.85
CA VAL A 20 -1.53 -5.66 -7.21
C VAL A 20 -1.08 -4.78 -6.04
N PRO A 21 -0.33 -3.69 -6.29
CA PRO A 21 0.04 -2.76 -5.24
C PRO A 21 -1.18 -2.15 -4.54
N PRO A 22 -1.06 -1.87 -3.23
CA PRO A 22 -2.14 -1.27 -2.45
C PRO A 22 -2.64 0.04 -3.09
N PRO A 23 -3.90 0.42 -2.84
CA PRO A 23 -4.42 1.71 -3.30
C PRO A 23 -3.69 2.86 -2.61
N ALA A 24 -3.63 3.99 -3.30
CA ALA A 24 -3.06 5.22 -2.75
C ALA A 24 -3.84 5.70 -1.51
N GLY A 25 -3.19 6.51 -0.69
CA GLY A 25 -3.81 7.08 0.50
C GLY A 25 -2.95 8.09 1.24
N LYS A 26 -3.60 8.92 2.07
CA LYS A 26 -2.93 9.80 3.02
C LYS A 26 -2.74 9.04 4.33
N PHE A 27 -1.50 8.85 4.76
CA PHE A 27 -1.13 8.14 5.98
C PHE A 27 -0.58 9.12 7.00
N CYS A 28 -1.04 9.03 8.23
CA CYS A 28 -0.79 10.03 9.27
C CYS A 28 -0.43 9.38 10.61
N GLU A 29 0.36 10.07 11.43
CA GLU A 29 0.60 9.63 12.81
C GLU A 29 -0.70 9.69 13.64
N PRO A 30 -1.02 8.65 14.43
CA PRO A 30 -2.16 8.71 15.32
C PRO A 30 -1.93 9.70 16.47
N MET A 31 -2.98 10.43 16.85
CA MET A 31 -3.11 11.16 18.14
C MET A 31 -2.17 12.35 18.40
N LEU A 32 -1.48 12.91 17.39
CA LEU A 32 -0.66 14.12 17.55
C LEU A 32 -1.36 15.36 16.99
N LYS A 33 -1.38 16.47 17.76
CA LYS A 33 -1.96 17.77 17.33
C LYS A 33 -1.35 18.30 16.03
N ASN A 34 -0.03 18.13 15.84
CA ASN A 34 0.67 18.46 14.60
C ASN A 34 0.96 17.15 13.87
N THR A 35 -0.07 16.60 13.22
CA THR A 35 0.03 15.28 12.60
C THR A 35 0.92 15.33 11.36
N GLN A 36 2.06 14.64 11.39
CA GLN A 36 2.83 14.40 10.17
C GLN A 36 2.06 13.41 9.29
N CYS A 37 1.81 13.81 8.05
CA CYS A 37 1.11 13.01 7.07
C CYS A 37 1.94 12.92 5.78
N VAL A 38 1.90 11.76 5.15
CA VAL A 38 2.45 11.52 3.82
C VAL A 38 1.35 10.93 2.94
N TYR A 39 1.22 11.42 1.72
CA TYR A 39 0.39 10.75 0.72
C TYR A 39 1.27 9.76 -0.05
N LEU A 40 0.85 8.50 -0.10
CA LEU A 40 1.58 7.42 -0.76
C LEU A 40 0.74 6.88 -1.90
N ASP A 41 1.31 6.87 -3.10
CA ASP A 41 0.75 6.24 -4.28
C ASP A 41 1.66 5.09 -4.72
N PHE A 42 1.34 3.90 -4.23
CA PHE A 42 2.12 2.68 -4.48
C PHE A 42 2.05 2.21 -5.94
N ARG A 43 1.00 2.60 -6.68
CA ARG A 43 0.81 2.19 -8.08
C ARG A 43 1.61 3.05 -9.03
N ASN A 44 1.72 4.34 -8.72
CA ASN A 44 2.52 5.29 -9.48
C ASN A 44 3.92 5.51 -8.91
N ALA A 45 4.25 4.83 -7.81
CA ALA A 45 5.52 4.94 -7.10
C ALA A 45 5.87 6.39 -6.72
N LYS A 46 4.94 7.08 -6.05
CA LYS A 46 5.10 8.47 -5.60
C LYS A 46 4.79 8.63 -4.11
N ALA A 47 5.63 9.38 -3.41
CA ALA A 47 5.34 9.88 -2.07
C ALA A 47 5.19 11.40 -2.14
N ILE A 48 4.20 11.97 -1.45
CA ILE A 48 4.00 13.42 -1.40
C ILE A 48 4.04 13.87 0.05
N LEU A 49 5.02 14.73 0.37
CA LEU A 49 5.20 15.36 1.69
C LEU A 49 5.19 16.87 1.49
N GLU A 50 4.36 17.60 2.24
CA GLU A 50 4.28 19.08 2.18
C GLU A 50 4.25 19.62 0.73
N GLU A 51 3.40 19.02 -0.11
CA GLU A 51 3.22 19.38 -1.54
C GLU A 51 4.39 19.05 -2.47
N LYS A 52 5.50 18.52 -1.95
CA LYS A 52 6.61 18.01 -2.76
C LYS A 52 6.43 16.54 -3.08
N GLU A 53 6.62 16.19 -4.36
CA GLU A 53 6.59 14.81 -4.83
C GLU A 53 8.00 14.20 -4.80
N TYR A 54 8.09 12.99 -4.27
CA TYR A 54 9.31 12.20 -4.19
C TYR A 54 9.08 10.86 -4.91
N PRO A 55 9.92 10.50 -5.89
CA PRO A 55 9.80 9.22 -6.57
C PRO A 55 10.16 8.09 -5.61
N MET A 56 9.33 7.05 -5.60
CA MET A 56 9.57 5.83 -4.84
C MET A 56 10.21 4.76 -5.73
N LYS A 57 11.09 3.94 -5.13
CA LYS A 57 11.59 2.70 -5.72
C LYS A 57 10.90 1.52 -5.04
N SER A 58 10.30 0.64 -5.82
CA SER A 58 9.69 -0.59 -5.31
C SER A 58 10.72 -1.73 -5.32
N THR A 59 10.87 -2.42 -4.19
CA THR A 59 11.61 -3.68 -4.11
C THR A 59 10.67 -4.89 -4.15
N SER A 60 9.41 -4.70 -3.76
CA SER A 60 8.32 -5.67 -3.89
C SER A 60 6.97 -4.95 -3.86
N THR A 61 5.86 -5.67 -4.05
CA THR A 61 4.49 -5.11 -4.00
C THR A 61 4.15 -4.40 -2.69
N LEU A 62 4.82 -4.74 -1.59
CA LEU A 62 4.58 -4.18 -0.25
C LEU A 62 5.75 -3.36 0.30
N ASN A 63 6.88 -3.29 -0.41
CA ASN A 63 8.08 -2.61 0.08
C ASN A 63 8.55 -1.57 -0.93
N PHE A 64 8.65 -0.33 -0.46
CA PHE A 64 9.04 0.83 -1.22
C PHE A 64 10.11 1.62 -0.49
N SER A 65 10.84 2.46 -1.20
CA SER A 65 11.79 3.40 -0.61
C SER A 65 11.74 4.72 -1.34
N TYR A 66 11.97 5.83 -0.65
CA TYR A 66 12.12 7.15 -1.26
C TYR A 66 13.17 7.95 -0.51
N LYS A 67 13.67 9.01 -1.15
CA LYS A 67 14.68 9.88 -0.57
C LYS A 67 14.14 11.28 -0.44
N VAL A 68 14.29 11.88 0.73
CA VAL A 68 14.06 13.30 0.97
C VAL A 68 15.39 13.89 1.40
N ASP A 69 15.91 14.82 0.60
CA ASP A 69 17.25 15.39 0.76
C ASP A 69 18.35 14.32 0.83
N GLU A 70 18.92 14.07 2.02
CA GLU A 70 19.94 13.05 2.27
C GLU A 70 19.43 11.83 3.05
N VAL A 71 18.17 11.85 3.49
CA VAL A 71 17.57 10.78 4.29
C VAL A 71 16.83 9.81 3.38
N PHE A 72 17.13 8.51 3.52
CA PHE A 72 16.39 7.44 2.87
C PHE A 72 15.30 6.93 3.81
N TYR A 73 14.09 6.78 3.28
CA TYR A 73 12.94 6.24 3.97
C TYR A 73 12.50 4.95 3.30
N GLU A 74 12.42 3.89 4.08
CA GLU A 74 11.80 2.61 3.73
C GLU A 74 10.34 2.61 4.15
N VAL A 75 9.47 2.12 3.28
CA VAL A 75 8.03 2.02 3.50
C VAL A 75 7.62 0.56 3.35
N GLU A 76 7.20 -0.03 4.46
CA GLU A 76 6.63 -1.36 4.54
C GLU A 76 5.11 -1.24 4.66
N VAL A 77 4.38 -1.80 3.69
CA VAL A 77 2.92 -1.89 3.73
C VAL A 77 2.53 -3.09 4.60
N LEU A 78 2.09 -2.81 5.83
CA LEU A 78 1.63 -3.83 6.77
C LEU A 78 0.24 -4.35 6.39
N ASN A 79 -0.64 -3.45 5.95
CA ASN A 79 -1.94 -3.74 5.34
C ASN A 79 -2.46 -2.49 4.61
N GLU A 80 -3.65 -2.59 4.00
CA GLU A 80 -4.27 -1.48 3.25
C GLU A 80 -4.40 -0.17 4.03
N ASN A 81 -4.52 -0.24 5.36
CA ASN A 81 -4.77 0.89 6.24
C ASN A 81 -3.54 1.30 7.06
N ARG A 82 -2.41 0.59 6.97
CA ARG A 82 -1.25 0.79 7.84
C ARG A 82 0.06 0.61 7.09
N VAL A 83 0.95 1.57 7.27
CA VAL A 83 2.33 1.50 6.79
C VAL A 83 3.30 1.71 7.94
N ARG A 84 4.45 1.04 7.87
CA ARG A 84 5.61 1.36 8.70
C ARG A 84 6.61 2.13 7.84
N ILE A 85 7.10 3.24 8.34
CA ILE A 85 8.12 4.06 7.70
C ILE A 85 9.34 4.11 8.60
N THR A 86 10.49 3.75 8.04
CA THR A 86 11.80 3.75 8.72
C THR A 86 12.77 4.62 7.94
N GLY A 87 13.34 5.64 8.58
CA GLY A 87 14.32 6.56 8.00
C GLY A 87 15.73 6.28 8.51
N THR A 88 16.75 6.55 7.68
CA THR A 88 18.16 6.44 8.07
C THR A 88 18.58 7.45 9.15
N ASN A 89 17.75 8.47 9.41
CA ASN A 89 17.91 9.45 10.48
C ASN A 89 17.34 8.99 11.85
N GLY A 90 16.95 7.71 11.97
CA GLY A 90 16.33 7.18 13.18
C GLY A 90 14.82 7.40 13.28
N PHE A 91 14.18 8.00 12.27
CA PHE A 91 12.73 8.05 12.20
C PHE A 91 12.16 6.64 12.07
N GLN A 92 11.24 6.25 12.95
CA GLN A 92 10.56 4.97 12.85
C GLN A 92 9.13 5.08 13.38
N LYS A 93 8.15 5.03 12.48
CA LYS A 93 6.74 5.23 12.83
C LYS A 93 5.82 4.32 12.04
N THR A 94 4.71 3.95 12.66
CA THR A 94 3.58 3.33 11.97
C THR A 94 2.51 4.39 11.74
N LEU A 95 2.17 4.63 10.48
CA LEU A 95 1.18 5.60 10.06
C LEU A 95 -0.11 4.90 9.66
N LEU A 96 -1.23 5.55 9.96
CA LEU A 96 -2.57 5.05 9.66
C LEU A 96 -3.16 5.80 8.46
N LYS A 97 -3.79 5.07 7.55
CA LYS A 97 -4.52 5.66 6.43
C LYS A 97 -5.69 6.49 6.98
N LEU A 98 -5.74 7.77 6.63
CA LEU A 98 -6.91 8.59 6.81
C LEU A 98 -7.99 8.09 5.85
N LYS A 99 -9.10 7.62 6.44
CA LYS A 99 -10.30 7.27 5.69
C LYS A 99 -10.91 8.53 5.08
N ASP A 100 -11.32 8.44 3.82
CA ASP A 100 -12.07 9.51 3.17
C ASP A 100 -13.38 9.77 3.94
N LYS A 101 -13.89 11.00 3.92
CA LYS A 101 -15.21 11.37 4.46
C LYS A 101 -16.31 10.48 3.87
N ASP A 102 -16.24 10.16 2.59
CA ASP A 102 -17.28 9.34 1.94
C ASP A 102 -17.13 7.85 2.24
N GLU A 103 -15.91 7.37 2.46
CA GLU A 103 -15.64 6.01 2.94
C GLU A 103 -16.16 5.82 4.37
N ARG A 104 -15.93 6.82 5.25
CA ARG A 104 -16.52 6.85 6.59
C ARG A 104 -18.04 6.80 6.55
N LYS A 105 -18.69 7.61 5.70
CA LYS A 105 -20.16 7.58 5.54
C LYS A 105 -20.68 6.21 5.10
N LYS A 106 -20.01 5.55 4.16
CA LYS A 106 -20.39 4.21 3.70
C LYS A 106 -20.31 3.17 4.82
N GLU A 107 -19.26 3.22 5.64
CA GLU A 107 -19.15 2.33 6.82
C GLU A 107 -20.19 2.64 7.88
N TYR A 108 -20.46 3.91 8.19
CA TYR A 108 -21.54 4.29 9.11
C TYR A 108 -22.90 3.80 8.62
N ALA A 109 -23.19 3.93 7.33
CA ALA A 109 -24.42 3.41 6.74
C ALA A 109 -24.52 1.88 6.85
N LYS A 110 -23.41 1.16 6.64
CA LYS A 110 -23.36 -0.31 6.83
C LYS A 110 -23.59 -0.69 8.30
N LEU A 111 -22.95 -0.01 9.24
CA LEU A 111 -23.13 -0.24 10.68
C LEU A 111 -24.56 0.04 11.12
N TRP A 112 -25.13 1.16 10.68
CA TRP A 112 -26.53 1.50 10.98
C TRP A 112 -27.50 0.46 10.44
N LYS A 113 -27.27 -0.03 9.22
CA LYS A 113 -28.08 -1.10 8.64
C LYS A 113 -27.96 -2.39 9.46
N ALA A 114 -26.75 -2.80 9.82
CA ALA A 114 -26.53 -3.99 10.64
C ALA A 114 -27.21 -3.89 12.02
N ILE A 115 -27.18 -2.71 12.65
CA ILE A 115 -27.90 -2.46 13.91
C ILE A 115 -29.41 -2.57 13.70
N LYS A 116 -29.95 -1.96 12.63
CA LYS A 116 -31.38 -2.02 12.32
C LYS A 116 -31.86 -3.43 11.96
N ASP A 117 -31.00 -4.28 11.40
CA ASP A 117 -31.33 -5.66 11.09
C ASP A 117 -31.29 -6.55 12.37
N LEU A 118 -30.71 -6.07 13.47
CA LEU A 118 -30.60 -6.77 14.75
C LEU A 118 -31.73 -6.42 15.75
N PHE A 119 -32.46 -5.31 15.55
CA PHE A 119 -33.52 -4.80 16.43
C PHE A 119 -34.79 -4.50 15.64
#